data_AF-A0A497F9V5-F1
#
_entry.id   AF-A0A497F9V5-F1
#
_cell.length_a   1.000
_cell.length_b   1.000
_cell.length_c   1.000
_cell.angle_alpha   90.00
_cell.angle_beta   90.00
_cell.angle_gamma   90.00
#
_symmetry.space_group_name_H-M   'P 1'
#
loop_
_entity.id
_entity.type
_entity.pdbx_description
1 polymer ?
#
loop_
_entity_poly.entity_id
_entity_poly.type
_entity_poly.pdbx_seq_one_letter_code
_entity_poly.pdbx_strand_id
1 'polypeptide(L)'
;MLQSLIFILPAYTANATPVITSKLLRTSTPIDLRKNFIDGRRIFGEGKTIEGFLSGLIVGTLVGIAVSATPLNTILPQSLKLTPLKSFVLSLGALLGDLLGSFIKRRLGIPRGAPAPLLDQLDFLLVALLLYVLIFGTIDLSYIAVLVPLTVVLHIATNYIAYKLRLKPVPL
;
A
#
# COMPACT_ATOMS: atom_id res chain seq x y z
N MET A 1 1.41 -19.47 -3.96
CA MET A 1 0.72 -18.36 -4.68
C MET A 1 -0.57 -17.92 -4.01
N LEU A 2 -1.59 -18.79 -3.87
CA LEU A 2 -2.87 -18.42 -3.26
C LEU A 2 -2.75 -17.91 -1.81
N GLN A 3 -2.00 -18.61 -0.95
CA GLN A 3 -1.75 -18.18 0.43
C GLN A 3 -1.09 -16.80 0.51
N SER A 4 -0.13 -16.51 -0.38
CA SER A 4 0.55 -15.21 -0.46
C SER A 4 -0.45 -14.09 -0.75
N LEU A 5 -1.37 -14.30 -1.69
CA LEU A 5 -2.43 -13.36 -2.04
C LEU A 5 -3.38 -13.10 -0.88
N ILE A 6 -3.81 -14.15 -0.18
CA ILE A 6 -4.72 -14.03 0.97
C ILE A 6 -4.03 -13.27 2.09
N PHE A 7 -2.78 -13.61 2.41
CA PHE A 7 -1.99 -12.97 3.45
C PHE A 7 -1.81 -11.48 3.20
N ILE A 8 -1.46 -11.06 1.98
CA ILE A 8 -1.15 -9.66 1.67
C ILE A 8 -2.38 -8.79 1.38
N LEU A 9 -3.57 -9.40 1.27
CA LEU A 9 -4.81 -8.71 0.88
C LEU A 9 -5.13 -7.46 1.72
N PRO A 10 -4.92 -7.43 3.05
CA PRO A 10 -5.11 -6.22 3.86
C PRO A 10 -4.24 -5.05 3.38
N ALA A 11 -2.95 -5.31 3.11
CA ALA A 11 -2.00 -4.32 2.63
C ALA A 11 -2.34 -3.81 1.22
N TYR A 12 -2.69 -4.71 0.30
CA TYR A 12 -3.12 -4.34 -1.06
C TYR A 12 -4.36 -3.45 -1.03
N THR A 13 -5.34 -3.82 -0.21
CA THR A 13 -6.57 -3.05 -0.04
C THR A 13 -6.30 -1.70 0.60
N ALA A 14 -5.47 -1.65 1.65
CA ALA A 14 -5.10 -0.41 2.31
C ALA A 14 -4.44 0.58 1.34
N ASN A 15 -3.52 0.10 0.49
CA ASN A 15 -2.83 0.94 -0.49
C ASN A 15 -3.75 1.43 -1.64
N ALA A 16 -4.70 0.60 -2.08
CA ALA A 16 -5.62 0.96 -3.16
C ALA A 16 -6.75 1.91 -2.72
N THR A 17 -7.19 1.81 -1.47
CA THR A 17 -8.34 2.55 -0.93
C THR A 17 -8.23 4.08 -1.07
N PRO A 18 -7.10 4.74 -0.74
CA PRO A 18 -6.94 6.19 -0.89
C PRO A 18 -7.31 6.73 -2.28
N VAL A 19 -7.06 5.95 -3.34
CA VAL A 19 -7.38 6.35 -4.73
C VAL A 19 -8.89 6.47 -4.92
N ILE A 20 -9.66 5.56 -4.33
CA ILE A 20 -11.13 5.58 -4.40
C ILE A 20 -11.68 6.67 -3.47
N THR A 21 -11.19 6.72 -2.23
CA THR A 21 -11.63 7.71 -1.23
C THR A 21 -11.40 9.14 -1.72
N SER A 22 -10.26 9.43 -2.36
CA SER A 22 -9.96 10.75 -2.92
C SER A 22 -10.92 11.20 -4.02
N LYS A 23 -11.61 10.27 -4.70
CA LYS A 23 -12.63 10.59 -5.72
C LYS A 23 -14.00 10.82 -5.10
N LEU A 24 -14.28 10.13 -3.98
CA LEU A 24 -15.56 10.24 -3.29
C LEU A 24 -15.62 11.49 -2.41
N LEU A 25 -14.50 11.87 -1.80
CA LEU A 25 -14.41 13.04 -0.95
C LEU A 25 -14.15 14.30 -1.77
N ARG A 26 -14.91 15.36 -1.48
CA ARG A 26 -14.73 16.69 -2.11
C ARG A 26 -13.50 17.43 -1.59
N THR A 27 -13.09 17.12 -0.36
CA THR A 27 -11.94 17.72 0.31
C THR A 27 -10.94 16.64 0.67
N SER A 28 -9.66 16.95 0.54
CA SER A 28 -8.60 16.08 1.04
C SER A 28 -7.50 16.92 1.65
N THR A 29 -7.12 16.58 2.88
CA THR A 29 -6.18 17.34 3.69
C THR A 29 -4.80 16.69 3.57
N PRO A 30 -3.79 17.37 2.98
CA PRO A 30 -2.45 16.80 2.89
C PRO A 30 -1.87 16.50 4.28
N ILE A 31 -1.30 15.31 4.45
CA ILE A 31 -0.70 14.85 5.72
C ILE A 31 0.44 15.77 6.14
N ASP A 32 1.19 16.32 5.19
CA ASP A 32 2.28 17.26 5.46
C ASP A 32 1.80 18.67 5.79
N LEU A 33 0.49 18.94 5.79
CA LEU A 33 -0.11 20.28 5.98
C LEU A 33 0.53 21.34 5.07
N ARG A 34 0.96 20.93 3.87
CA ARG A 34 1.66 21.76 2.88
C ARG A 34 3.02 22.27 3.31
N LYS A 35 3.62 21.68 4.35
CA LYS A 35 4.96 22.02 4.81
C LYS A 35 6.03 21.47 3.86
N ASN A 36 7.13 22.20 3.81
CA ASN A 36 8.35 21.78 3.15
C ASN A 36 9.32 21.16 4.16
N PHE A 37 10.17 20.26 3.67
CA PHE A 37 11.31 19.74 4.39
C PHE A 37 12.48 20.74 4.29
N ILE A 38 13.59 20.46 4.98
CA ILE A 38 14.77 21.34 5.03
C ILE A 38 15.39 21.64 3.66
N ASP A 39 15.11 20.81 2.66
CA ASP A 39 15.55 20.99 1.26
C ASP A 39 14.62 21.90 0.44
N GLY A 40 13.63 22.54 1.07
CA GLY A 40 12.66 23.43 0.42
C GLY A 40 11.57 22.71 -0.37
N ARG A 41 11.60 21.37 -0.46
CA ARG A 41 10.60 20.57 -1.18
C ARG A 41 9.55 20.05 -0.22
N ARG A 42 8.35 19.76 -0.73
CA ARG A 42 7.25 19.16 0.07
C ARG A 42 7.70 17.90 0.81
N ILE A 43 7.17 17.65 2.02
CA ILE A 43 7.53 16.44 2.78
C ILE A 43 7.03 15.20 2.04
N PHE A 44 5.72 15.13 1.76
CA PHE A 44 5.10 14.03 1.00
C PHE A 44 4.46 14.53 -0.30
N GLY A 45 3.86 15.73 -0.27
CA GLY A 45 3.11 16.33 -1.36
C GLY A 45 1.60 16.09 -1.26
N GLU A 46 0.83 16.81 -2.07
CA GLU A 46 -0.64 16.86 -2.05
C GLU A 46 -1.35 15.52 -2.31
N GLY A 47 -0.62 14.47 -2.72
CA GLY A 47 -1.19 13.15 -2.98
C GLY A 47 -1.40 12.28 -1.74
N LYS A 48 -0.82 12.66 -0.60
CA LYS A 48 -0.88 11.90 0.64
C LYS A 48 -1.77 12.63 1.63
N THR A 49 -2.96 12.10 1.86
CA THR A 49 -4.05 12.80 2.55
C THR A 49 -4.47 12.05 3.81
N ILE A 50 -4.91 12.79 4.82
CA ILE A 50 -5.32 12.22 6.12
C ILE A 50 -6.50 11.27 5.91
N GLU A 51 -7.48 11.68 5.11
CA GLU A 51 -8.67 10.91 4.81
C GLU A 51 -8.33 9.64 4.02
N GLY A 52 -7.38 9.74 3.09
CA GLY A 52 -6.85 8.59 2.37
C GLY A 52 -6.17 7.59 3.31
N PHE A 53 -5.29 8.07 4.18
CA PHE A 53 -4.59 7.23 5.15
C PHE A 53 -5.56 6.54 6.13
N LEU A 54 -6.48 7.29 6.74
CA LEU A 54 -7.45 6.74 7.69
C LEU A 54 -8.39 5.74 7.02
N SER A 55 -8.93 6.07 5.84
CA SER A 55 -9.80 5.15 5.11
C SER A 55 -9.05 3.88 4.68
N GLY A 56 -7.82 3.99 4.17
CA GLY A 56 -6.99 2.84 3.84
C GLY A 56 -6.71 1.95 5.04
N LEU A 57 -6.41 2.55 6.19
CA LEU A 57 -6.12 1.81 7.41
C LEU A 57 -7.35 1.05 7.89
N ILE A 58 -8.51 1.71 7.90
CA ILE A 58 -9.79 1.10 8.30
C ILE A 58 -10.17 -0.01 7.33
N VAL A 59 -10.25 0.27 6.03
CA VAL A 59 -10.71 -0.70 5.02
C VAL A 59 -9.77 -1.90 4.92
N GLY A 60 -8.45 -1.68 4.88
CA GLY A 60 -7.48 -2.77 4.86
C GLY A 60 -7.59 -3.67 6.10
N THR A 61 -7.71 -3.06 7.28
CA THR A 61 -7.90 -3.81 8.54
C THR A 61 -9.19 -4.62 8.53
N LEU A 62 -10.31 -4.01 8.12
CA LEU A 62 -11.61 -4.67 8.03
C LEU A 62 -11.60 -5.84 7.03
N VAL A 63 -10.94 -5.69 5.89
CA VAL A 63 -10.78 -6.79 4.92
C VAL A 63 -10.01 -7.95 5.54
N GLY A 64 -8.91 -7.67 6.25
CA GLY A 64 -8.17 -8.73 6.92
C GLY A 64 -8.95 -9.42 8.05
N ILE A 65 -9.76 -8.66 8.80
CA ILE A 65 -10.69 -9.22 9.78
C ILE A 65 -11.73 -10.11 9.09
N ALA A 66 -12.33 -9.65 8.00
CA ALA A 66 -13.29 -10.43 7.23
C ALA A 66 -12.67 -11.73 6.73
N VAL A 67 -11.48 -11.68 6.13
CA VAL A 67 -10.74 -12.88 5.69
C VAL A 67 -10.45 -13.81 6.87
N SER A 68 -10.07 -13.25 8.03
CA SER A 68 -9.76 -14.05 9.22
C SER A 68 -10.94 -14.89 9.74
N ALA A 69 -12.17 -14.45 9.44
CA ALA A 69 -13.41 -15.14 9.79
C ALA A 69 -13.87 -16.18 8.74
N THR A 70 -13.14 -16.33 7.62
CA THR A 70 -13.46 -17.29 6.56
C THR A 70 -12.52 -18.51 6.57
N PRO A 71 -12.90 -19.63 5.91
CA PRO A 71 -12.00 -20.76 5.68
C PRO A 71 -10.71 -20.41 4.94
N LEU A 72 -10.63 -19.24 4.28
CA LEU A 72 -9.38 -18.78 3.65
C LEU A 72 -8.25 -18.59 4.66
N ASN A 73 -8.58 -18.30 5.92
CA ASN A 73 -7.58 -18.15 6.97
C ASN A 73 -7.02 -19.49 7.45
N THR A 74 -7.78 -20.59 7.32
CA THR A 74 -7.33 -21.91 7.81
C THR A 74 -6.27 -22.53 6.90
N ILE A 75 -6.27 -22.17 5.61
CA ILE A 75 -5.25 -22.61 4.65
C ILE A 75 -3.93 -21.84 4.77
N LEU A 76 -3.87 -20.76 5.55
CA LEU A 76 -2.63 -20.04 5.83
C LEU A 76 -1.79 -20.79 6.88
N PRO A 77 -0.46 -20.81 6.74
CA PRO A 77 0.41 -21.29 7.81
C PRO A 77 0.22 -20.44 9.06
N GLN A 78 0.47 -21.02 10.24
CA GLN A 78 0.21 -20.36 11.52
C GLN A 78 0.90 -18.99 11.65
N SER A 79 2.11 -18.85 11.09
CA SER A 79 2.85 -17.60 11.07
C SER A 79 2.14 -16.50 10.28
N LEU A 80 1.37 -16.83 9.24
CA LEU A 80 0.70 -15.87 8.35
C LEU A 80 -0.82 -15.75 8.58
N LYS A 81 -1.43 -16.62 9.39
CA LYS A 81 -2.85 -16.51 9.73
C LYS A 81 -3.19 -15.09 10.15
N LEU A 82 -4.19 -14.53 9.48
CA LEU A 82 -4.67 -13.19 9.73
C LEU A 82 -5.44 -13.15 11.05
N THR A 83 -5.16 -12.09 11.80
CA THR A 83 -5.88 -11.67 13.01
C THR A 83 -6.16 -10.18 12.86
N PRO A 84 -7.03 -9.58 13.69
CA PRO A 84 -7.25 -8.13 13.66
C PRO A 84 -5.94 -7.34 13.76
N LEU A 85 -5.06 -7.70 14.69
CA LEU A 85 -3.78 -7.03 14.90
C LEU A 85 -2.83 -7.19 13.71
N LYS A 86 -2.69 -8.40 13.14
CA LYS A 86 -1.85 -8.64 11.96
C LYS A 86 -2.36 -7.88 10.74
N SER A 87 -3.68 -7.85 10.55
CA SER A 87 -4.34 -7.12 9.45
C SER A 87 -4.13 -5.61 9.57
N PHE A 88 -4.23 -5.08 10.80
CA PHE A 88 -3.91 -3.69 11.10
C PHE A 88 -2.45 -3.36 10.79
N VAL A 89 -1.51 -4.19 11.26
CA VAL A 89 -0.07 -3.98 11.04
C VAL A 89 0.28 -4.01 9.54
N LEU A 90 -0.26 -4.97 8.77
CA LEU A 90 -0.04 -5.02 7.33
C LEU A 90 -0.59 -3.78 6.63
N SER A 91 -1.79 -3.33 7.01
CA SER A 91 -2.43 -2.14 6.44
C SER A 91 -1.66 -0.86 6.79
N LEU A 92 -1.24 -0.73 8.05
CA LEU A 92 -0.42 0.40 8.51
C LEU A 92 0.93 0.43 7.80
N GLY A 93 1.62 -0.70 7.73
CA GLY A 93 2.91 -0.80 7.07
C GLY A 93 2.84 -0.47 5.57
N ALA A 94 1.75 -0.85 4.90
CA ALA A 94 1.51 -0.47 3.51
C ALA A 94 1.42 1.05 3.34
N LEU A 95 0.60 1.71 4.17
CA LEU A 95 0.42 3.16 4.11
C LEU A 95 1.68 3.93 4.52
N LEU A 96 2.43 3.41 5.49
CA LEU A 96 3.73 3.97 5.85
C LEU A 96 4.76 3.81 4.73
N GLY A 97 4.73 2.69 4.01
CA GLY A 97 5.58 2.46 2.84
C GLY A 97 5.28 3.45 1.72
N ASP A 98 4.01 3.66 1.41
CA ASP A 98 3.57 4.63 0.42
C ASP A 98 3.93 6.09 0.79
N LEU A 99 3.87 6.43 2.09
CA LEU A 99 4.39 7.70 2.62
C LEU A 99 5.91 7.81 2.47
N LEU A 100 6.64 6.74 2.81
CA LEU A 100 8.10 6.69 2.70
C LEU A 100 8.54 6.82 1.23
N GLY A 101 7.90 6.10 0.30
CA GLY A 101 8.16 6.22 -1.13
C GLY A 101 7.93 7.63 -1.62
N SER A 102 6.84 8.27 -1.20
CA SER A 102 6.58 9.67 -1.55
C SER A 102 7.58 10.64 -0.95
N PHE A 103 8.02 10.43 0.28
CA PHE A 103 9.08 11.21 0.89
C PHE A 103 10.37 11.09 0.08
N ILE A 104 10.81 9.87 -0.24
CA ILE A 104 12.00 9.60 -1.05
C ILE A 104 11.90 10.30 -2.41
N LYS A 105 10.75 10.19 -3.10
CA LYS A 105 10.52 10.87 -4.38
C LYS A 105 10.72 12.38 -4.27
N ARG A 106 10.25 13.02 -3.20
CA ARG A 106 10.45 14.46 -3.00
C ARG A 106 11.92 14.80 -2.74
N ARG A 107 12.64 14.00 -1.95
CA ARG A 107 14.09 14.18 -1.73
C ARG A 107 14.88 14.05 -3.04
N LEU A 108 14.48 13.13 -3.93
CA LEU A 108 15.06 12.97 -5.27
C LEU A 108 14.61 14.01 -6.29
N GLY A 109 13.67 14.90 -5.94
CA GLY A 109 13.21 15.98 -6.83
C GLY A 109 12.19 15.54 -7.86
N ILE A 110 11.69 14.31 -7.73
CA ILE A 110 10.64 13.78 -8.58
C ILE A 110 9.33 14.49 -8.19
N PRO A 111 8.65 15.20 -9.11
CA PRO A 111 7.42 15.92 -8.79
C PRO A 111 6.26 14.95 -8.50
N ARG A 112 5.16 15.48 -7.93
CA ARG A 112 3.95 14.69 -7.69
C ARG A 112 3.43 14.13 -9.01
N GLY A 113 3.04 12.86 -9.01
CA GLY A 113 2.45 12.20 -10.18
C GLY A 113 3.45 11.74 -11.23
N ALA A 114 4.72 12.16 -11.14
CA ALA A 114 5.77 11.58 -11.98
C ALA A 114 6.04 10.12 -11.55
N PRO A 115 6.26 9.22 -12.52
CA PRO A 115 6.53 7.82 -12.24
C PRO A 115 7.91 7.65 -11.60
N ALA A 116 8.00 6.74 -10.64
CA ALA A 116 9.25 6.23 -10.08
C ALA A 116 9.19 4.69 -10.10
N PRO A 117 9.58 4.06 -11.21
CA PRO A 117 9.55 2.60 -11.35
C PRO A 117 10.33 1.89 -10.24
N LEU A 118 9.90 0.69 -9.91
CA LEU A 118 10.25 -0.11 -8.72
C LEU A 118 9.79 0.50 -7.40
N LEU A 119 10.01 1.79 -7.18
CA LEU A 119 9.61 2.48 -5.96
C LEU A 119 8.09 2.49 -5.81
N ASP A 120 7.36 2.98 -6.80
CA ASP A 120 5.89 3.09 -6.77
C ASP A 120 5.18 1.72 -6.71
N GLN A 121 5.87 0.65 -7.13
CA GLN A 121 5.32 -0.72 -7.12
C GLN A 121 5.58 -1.47 -5.82
N LEU A 122 6.72 -1.23 -5.17
CA LEU A 122 7.21 -2.09 -4.09
C LEU A 122 7.29 -1.40 -2.73
N ASP A 123 7.24 -0.07 -2.67
CA ASP A 123 7.37 0.70 -1.42
C ASP A 123 6.40 0.23 -0.32
N PHE A 124 5.10 0.19 -0.61
CA PHE A 124 4.07 -0.23 0.32
C PHE A 124 4.25 -1.70 0.72
N LEU A 125 4.61 -2.57 -0.24
CA LEU A 125 4.77 -4.00 0.01
C LEU A 125 5.95 -4.26 0.96
N LEU A 126 7.11 -3.69 0.65
CA LEU A 126 8.34 -3.94 1.39
C LEU A 126 8.23 -3.43 2.83
N VAL A 127 7.64 -2.26 3.03
CA VAL A 127 7.45 -1.72 4.38
C VAL A 127 6.37 -2.49 5.16
N ALA A 128 5.29 -2.95 4.50
CA ALA A 128 4.30 -3.82 5.13
C ALA A 128 4.92 -5.14 5.62
N LEU A 129 5.73 -5.79 4.77
CA LEU A 129 6.42 -7.04 5.12
C LEU A 129 7.49 -6.81 6.19
N LEU A 130 8.26 -5.72 6.11
CA LEU A 130 9.25 -5.36 7.12
C LEU A 130 8.57 -5.14 8.47
N LEU A 131 7.52 -4.32 8.54
CA LEU A 131 6.81 -4.05 9.77
C LEU A 131 6.17 -5.32 10.35
N TYR A 132 5.63 -6.18 9.50
CA TYR A 132 5.13 -7.49 9.90
C TYR A 132 6.25 -8.32 10.55
N VAL A 133 7.42 -8.38 9.92
CA VAL A 133 8.54 -9.18 10.41
C VAL A 133 9.07 -8.69 11.75
N LEU A 134 9.17 -7.36 11.90
CA LEU A 134 9.64 -6.73 13.14
C LEU A 134 8.72 -7.04 14.34
N ILE A 135 7.42 -7.22 14.11
CA ILE A 135 6.43 -7.42 15.18
C ILE A 135 6.11 -8.89 15.43
N PHE A 136 6.02 -9.72 14.38
CA PHE A 136 5.53 -11.10 14.47
C PHE A 136 6.56 -12.17 14.13
N GLY A 137 7.78 -11.78 13.76
CA GLY A 137 8.86 -12.72 13.43
C GLY A 137 8.94 -13.03 11.94
N THR A 138 9.43 -14.22 11.57
CA THR A 138 9.86 -14.45 10.20
C THR A 138 8.71 -14.72 9.22
N ILE A 139 8.90 -14.27 7.98
CA ILE A 139 8.14 -14.69 6.81
C ILE A 139 9.07 -15.57 5.98
N ASP A 140 8.59 -16.72 5.51
CA ASP A 140 9.37 -17.58 4.63
C ASP A 140 9.66 -16.84 3.31
N LEU A 141 10.92 -16.92 2.85
CA LEU A 141 11.40 -16.20 1.67
C LEU A 141 10.61 -16.54 0.40
N SER A 142 10.02 -17.74 0.34
CA SER A 142 9.14 -18.16 -0.76
C SER A 142 7.91 -17.25 -0.93
N TYR A 143 7.33 -16.72 0.16
CA TYR A 143 6.22 -15.77 0.07
C TYR A 143 6.68 -14.45 -0.53
N ILE A 144 7.85 -13.95 -0.13
CA ILE A 144 8.43 -12.71 -0.66
C ILE A 144 8.75 -12.87 -2.17
N ALA A 145 9.36 -14.01 -2.53
CA ALA A 145 9.70 -14.34 -3.92
C ALA A 145 8.46 -14.42 -4.83
N VAL A 146 7.29 -14.75 -4.29
CA VAL A 146 6.01 -14.70 -5.01
C VAL A 146 5.42 -13.28 -5.03
N LEU A 147 5.41 -12.59 -3.89
CA LEU A 147 4.74 -11.31 -3.72
C LEU A 147 5.38 -10.19 -4.53
N VAL A 148 6.71 -10.12 -4.60
CA VAL A 148 7.42 -9.06 -5.33
C VAL A 148 7.06 -9.05 -6.82
N PRO A 149 7.28 -10.13 -7.61
CA PRO A 149 6.94 -10.13 -9.04
C PRO A 149 5.44 -9.98 -9.25
N LEU A 150 4.62 -10.60 -8.41
CA LEU A 150 3.16 -10.48 -8.49
C LEU A 150 2.70 -9.03 -8.31
N THR A 151 3.29 -8.29 -7.36
CA THR A 151 2.95 -6.88 -7.14
C THR A 151 3.33 -6.02 -8.34
N VAL A 152 4.50 -6.26 -8.94
CA VAL A 152 4.91 -5.55 -10.16
C VAL A 152 3.91 -5.80 -11.30
N VAL A 153 3.52 -7.06 -11.52
CA VAL A 153 2.54 -7.44 -12.55
C VAL A 153 1.18 -6.80 -12.28
N LEU A 154 0.68 -6.88 -11.04
CA LEU A 154 -0.60 -6.29 -10.65
C LEU A 154 -0.60 -4.76 -10.81
N HIS A 155 0.50 -4.10 -10.47
CA HIS A 155 0.63 -2.65 -10.64
C HIS A 155 0.62 -2.25 -12.12
N ILE A 156 1.30 -3.00 -13.00
CA ILE A 156 1.26 -2.75 -14.45
C ILE A 156 -0.16 -2.99 -14.99
N ALA A 157 -0.80 -4.10 -14.60
CA ALA A 157 -2.16 -4.43 -15.04
C ALA A 157 -3.18 -3.37 -14.59
N THR A 158 -3.12 -2.93 -13.34
CA THR A 158 -4.02 -1.89 -12.81
C THR A 158 -3.79 -0.53 -13.47
N ASN A 159 -2.54 -0.14 -13.74
CA ASN A 159 -2.25 1.06 -14.52
C ASN A 159 -2.79 0.98 -15.94
N TYR A 160 -2.65 -0.17 -16.61
CA TYR A 160 -3.18 -0.39 -17.96
C TYR A 160 -4.71 -0.32 -18.00
N ILE A 161 -5.40 -0.92 -17.01
CA ILE A 161 -6.86 -0.82 -16.87
C ILE A 161 -7.27 0.64 -16.64
N ALA A 162 -6.59 1.36 -15.75
CA ALA A 162 -6.87 2.77 -15.49
C ALA A 162 -6.69 3.63 -16.75
N TYR A 163 -5.68 3.34 -17.57
CA TYR A 163 -5.49 3.98 -18.88
C TYR A 163 -6.64 3.66 -19.85
N LYS A 164 -7.04 2.39 -19.98
CA LYS A 164 -8.19 2.00 -20.83
C LYS A 164 -9.50 2.65 -20.42
N LEU A 165 -9.71 2.84 -19.12
CA LEU A 165 -10.87 3.52 -18.56
C LEU A 165 -10.77 5.07 -18.64
N ARG A 166 -9.73 5.61 -19.30
CA ARG A 166 -9.43 7.05 -19.40
C ARG A 166 -9.27 7.75 -18.05
N LEU A 167 -8.92 6.99 -17.00
CA LEU A 167 -8.65 7.51 -15.67
C LEU A 167 -7.20 7.99 -15.53
N LYS A 168 -6.31 7.63 -16.46
CA LYS A 168 -4.93 8.10 -16.57
C LYS A 168 -4.57 8.44 -18.02
N PRO A 169 -3.73 9.45 -18.25
CA PRO A 169 -3.33 9.87 -19.60
C PRO A 169 -2.29 8.92 -20.24
N VAL A 170 -1.56 8.12 -19.45
CA VAL A 170 -0.52 7.20 -19.92
C VAL A 170 -0.59 5.83 -19.22
N PRO A 171 -0.17 4.74 -19.89
CA PRO A 171 -0.31 3.36 -19.39
C PRO A 171 0.72 2.93 -18.34
N LEU A 172 1.79 3.69 -18.13
CA LEU A 172 2.87 3.41 -17.18
C LEU A 172 3.11 4.60 -16.24
#